data_AF-A0A0C2CCY4-F1
#
_entry.id   AF-A0A0C2CCY4-F1
#
_cell.length_a   1.000
_cell.length_b   1.000
_cell.length_c   1.000
_cell.angle_alpha   90.00
_cell.angle_beta   90.00
_cell.angle_gamma   90.00
#
_symmetry.space_group_name_H-M   'P 1'
#
loop_
_entity.id
_entity.type
_entity.pdbx_description
1 polymer ?
#
loop_
_entity_poly.entity_id
_entity_poly.type
_entity_poly.pdbx_seq_one_letter_code
_entity_poly.pdbx_strand_id
1 'polypeptide(L)'
;MREVYVNFPTYKSDAEVVAAIKAKSPELAARIAEFHSWWNGKAAALGPEAKAYFDAMNEKAYKIRAQFYAGNIPSRAEMKQSALDTINKYKAMSAAGKADFEKHFPLMSKVLSNDEVYKRLQSMN
;
A
#
# COMPACT_ATOMS: atom_id res chain seq x y z
N MET A 1 -1.66 14.77 12.97
CA MET A 1 -0.88 13.70 12.30
C MET A 1 0.45 13.39 12.97
N ARG A 2 1.30 14.37 13.29
CA ARG A 2 2.61 14.10 13.92
C ARG A 2 2.50 13.23 15.18
N GLU A 3 1.57 13.51 16.09
CA GLU A 3 1.39 12.67 17.30
C GLU A 3 0.89 11.26 17.01
N VAL A 4 -0.06 11.10 16.06
CA VAL A 4 -0.50 9.76 15.64
C VAL A 4 0.65 8.97 15.03
N TYR A 5 1.52 9.64 14.27
CA TYR A 5 2.71 9.03 13.69
C TYR A 5 3.76 8.65 14.74
N VAL A 6 4.04 9.54 15.70
CA VAL A 6 4.97 9.25 16.81
C VAL A 6 4.46 8.11 17.68
N ASN A 7 3.15 8.06 17.93
CA ASN A 7 2.50 6.99 18.68
C ASN A 7 2.15 5.77 17.80
N PHE A 8 2.50 5.78 16.52
CA PHE A 8 2.17 4.70 15.60
C PHE A 8 2.65 3.31 16.09
N PRO A 9 3.86 3.18 16.67
CA PRO A 9 4.33 1.92 17.27
C PRO A 9 3.54 1.45 18.51
N THR A 10 2.72 2.33 19.11
CA THR A 10 1.93 2.01 20.32
C THR A 10 0.55 1.45 20.00
N TYR A 11 0.07 1.64 18.76
CA TYR A 11 -1.20 1.07 18.33
C TYR A 11 -1.05 -0.41 17.98
N LYS A 12 -2.10 -1.18 18.24
CA LYS A 12 -2.15 -2.63 18.03
C LYS A 12 -3.03 -3.02 16.85
N SER A 13 -3.73 -2.06 16.25
CA SER A 13 -4.62 -2.31 15.11
C SER A 13 -4.92 -1.05 14.32
N ASP A 14 -5.40 -1.24 13.08
CA ASP A 14 -5.90 -0.16 12.23
C ASP A 14 -7.08 0.57 12.87
N ALA A 15 -7.92 -0.13 13.64
CA ALA A 15 -9.04 0.45 14.37
C ALA A 15 -8.59 1.45 15.44
N GLU A 16 -7.51 1.14 16.18
CA GLU A 16 -6.94 2.06 17.18
C GLU A 16 -6.33 3.30 16.52
N VAL A 17 -5.65 3.14 15.38
CA VAL A 17 -5.12 4.26 14.58
C VAL A 17 -6.26 5.16 14.12
N VAL A 18 -7.33 4.59 13.56
CA VAL A 18 -8.50 5.35 13.08
C VAL A 18 -9.19 6.06 14.23
N ALA A 19 -9.36 5.40 15.38
CA ALA A 19 -9.95 6.00 16.58
C ALA A 19 -9.11 7.17 17.10
N ALA A 20 -7.78 7.03 17.15
CA ALA A 20 -6.87 8.09 17.55
C ALA A 20 -6.89 9.28 16.58
N ILE A 21 -7.00 9.02 15.27
CA ILE A 21 -7.15 10.08 14.26
C ILE A 21 -8.50 10.79 14.44
N LYS A 22 -9.59 10.05 14.64
CA LYS A 22 -10.93 10.62 14.86
C LYS A 22 -11.01 11.47 16.13
N ALA A 23 -10.38 11.03 17.21
CA ALA A 23 -10.32 11.76 18.47
C ALA A 23 -9.56 13.09 18.34
N LYS A 24 -8.51 13.14 17.50
CA LYS A 24 -7.71 14.36 17.31
C LYS A 24 -8.26 15.28 16.21
N SER A 25 -8.87 14.73 15.16
CA SER A 25 -9.44 15.50 14.07
C SER A 25 -10.54 14.70 13.38
N PRO A 26 -11.82 15.00 13.70
CA PRO A 26 -12.96 14.40 13.01
C PRO A 26 -12.96 14.68 11.50
N GLU A 27 -12.54 15.88 11.08
CA GLU A 27 -12.42 16.23 9.65
C GLU A 27 -11.39 15.34 8.94
N LEU A 28 -10.24 15.10 9.57
CA LEU A 28 -9.23 14.23 9.01
C LEU A 28 -9.68 12.76 8.96
N ALA A 29 -10.41 12.29 9.98
CA ALA A 29 -11.00 10.96 9.96
C ALA A 29 -12.03 10.81 8.83
N ALA A 30 -12.83 11.83 8.56
CA ALA A 30 -13.75 11.84 7.41
C ALA A 30 -12.97 11.74 6.09
N ARG A 31 -11.91 12.54 5.91
CA ARG A 31 -11.05 12.46 4.71
C ARG A 31 -10.39 11.10 4.53
N ILE A 32 -10.00 10.43 5.62
CA ILE A 32 -9.44 9.07 5.56
C ILE A 32 -10.51 8.05 5.19
N ALA A 33 -11.72 8.17 5.72
CA ALA A 33 -12.83 7.30 5.34
C ALA A 33 -13.22 7.49 3.86
N GLU A 34 -13.23 8.73 3.37
CA GLU A 34 -13.41 9.04 1.94
C GLU A 34 -12.29 8.44 1.09
N PHE A 35 -11.03 8.58 1.52
CA PHE A 35 -9.89 7.97 0.83
C PHE A 35 -10.01 6.44 0.78
N HIS A 36 -10.35 5.78 1.89
CA HIS A 36 -10.57 4.33 1.94
C HIS A 36 -11.71 3.89 1.02
N SER A 37 -12.81 4.64 1.00
CA SER A 37 -13.96 4.35 0.14
C SER A 37 -13.59 4.51 -1.32
N TRP A 38 -12.89 5.59 -1.67
CA TRP A 38 -12.36 5.82 -3.01
C TRP A 38 -11.39 4.71 -3.43
N TRP A 39 -10.46 4.33 -2.56
CA TRP A 39 -9.47 3.27 -2.80
C TRP A 39 -10.13 1.92 -3.06
N ASN A 40 -11.08 1.52 -2.21
CA ASN A 40 -11.84 0.28 -2.36
C ASN A 40 -12.73 0.31 -3.60
N GLY A 41 -13.34 1.46 -3.92
CA GLY A 41 -14.12 1.65 -5.14
C GLY A 41 -13.27 1.49 -6.40
N LYS A 42 -12.04 2.05 -6.42
CA LYS A 42 -11.09 1.85 -7.52
C LYS A 42 -10.69 0.39 -7.66
N ALA A 43 -10.46 -0.30 -6.54
CA ALA A 43 -10.13 -1.71 -6.53
C ALA A 43 -11.28 -2.58 -7.07
N ALA A 44 -12.51 -2.32 -6.66
CA ALA A 44 -13.69 -3.08 -7.10
C ALA A 44 -13.96 -2.96 -8.61
N ALA A 45 -13.50 -1.86 -9.23
CA ALA A 45 -13.66 -1.61 -10.66
C ALA A 45 -12.55 -2.24 -11.53
N LEU A 46 -11.53 -2.87 -10.93
CA LEU A 46 -10.48 -3.57 -11.65
C LEU A 46 -11.00 -4.87 -12.28
N GLY A 47 -10.50 -5.19 -13.48
CA GLY A 47 -10.65 -6.50 -14.10
C GLY A 47 -9.93 -7.60 -13.32
N PRO A 48 -10.23 -8.89 -13.59
CA PRO A 48 -9.79 -10.01 -12.77
C PRO A 48 -8.27 -10.09 -12.52
N GLU A 49 -7.46 -9.84 -13.55
CA GLU A 49 -6.00 -9.90 -13.44
C GLU A 49 -5.44 -8.75 -12.59
N ALA A 50 -5.85 -7.51 -12.88
CA ALA A 50 -5.44 -6.34 -12.13
C ALA A 50 -5.93 -6.40 -10.67
N LYS A 51 -7.14 -6.95 -10.46
CA LYS A 51 -7.71 -7.20 -9.13
C LYS A 51 -6.90 -8.23 -8.35
N ALA A 52 -6.51 -9.34 -8.97
CA ALA A 52 -5.66 -10.35 -8.33
C ALA A 52 -4.30 -9.77 -7.92
N TYR A 53 -3.69 -8.94 -8.78
CA TYR A 53 -2.48 -8.21 -8.43
C TYR A 53 -2.70 -7.25 -7.24
N PHE A 54 -3.76 -6.45 -7.29
CA PHE A 54 -4.11 -5.51 -6.22
C PHE A 54 -4.34 -6.22 -4.89
N ASP A 55 -5.08 -7.33 -4.89
CA ASP A 55 -5.38 -8.10 -3.69
C ASP A 55 -4.10 -8.71 -3.09
N ALA A 56 -3.22 -9.26 -3.92
CA ALA A 56 -1.92 -9.78 -3.47
C ALA A 56 -1.02 -8.68 -2.87
N MET A 57 -1.05 -7.47 -3.44
CA MET A 57 -0.34 -6.31 -2.90
C MET A 57 -0.93 -5.87 -1.55
N ASN A 58 -2.26 -5.80 -1.44
CA ASN A 58 -2.96 -5.41 -0.21
C ASN A 58 -2.74 -6.43 0.91
N GLU A 59 -2.79 -7.73 0.61
CA GLU A 59 -2.54 -8.79 1.58
C GLU A 59 -1.11 -8.69 2.15
N LYS A 60 -0.12 -8.41 1.29
CA LYS A 60 1.26 -8.19 1.70
C LYS A 60 1.40 -6.96 2.58
N ALA A 61 0.76 -5.85 2.21
CA ALA A 61 0.75 -4.64 3.00
C ALA A 61 0.09 -4.86 4.37
N TYR A 62 -1.02 -5.63 4.42
CA TYR A 62 -1.68 -6.01 5.67
C TYR A 62 -0.77 -6.85 6.57
N LYS A 63 -0.09 -7.84 6.01
CA LYS A 63 0.89 -8.67 6.75
C LYS A 63 2.01 -7.83 7.36
N ILE A 64 2.59 -6.91 6.59
CA ILE A 64 3.63 -5.98 7.08
C ILE A 64 3.08 -5.10 8.21
N ARG A 65 1.86 -4.59 8.06
CA ARG A 65 1.22 -3.75 9.07
C ARG A 65 0.91 -4.53 10.35
N ALA A 66 0.46 -5.78 10.22
CA ALA A 66 0.24 -6.67 11.35
C ALA A 66 1.55 -7.02 12.08
N GLN A 67 2.63 -7.29 11.34
CA GLN A 67 3.97 -7.49 11.92
C GLN A 67 4.41 -6.25 12.70
N PHE A 68 4.19 -5.06 12.12
CA PHE A 68 4.48 -3.79 12.78
C PHE A 68 3.70 -3.64 14.10
N TYR A 69 2.40 -3.94 14.12
CA TYR A 69 1.58 -3.92 15.34
C TYR A 69 2.02 -4.98 16.38
N ALA A 70 2.62 -6.07 15.94
CA ALA A 70 3.22 -7.08 16.82
C ALA A 70 4.61 -6.68 17.35
N GLY A 71 5.09 -5.47 17.04
CA GLY A 71 6.43 -5.00 17.41
C GLY A 71 7.56 -5.55 16.53
N ASN A 72 7.23 -6.32 15.50
CA ASN A 72 8.16 -6.92 14.55
C ASN A 72 8.30 -6.02 13.32
N ILE A 73 9.12 -4.98 13.45
CA ILE A 73 9.36 -4.05 12.33
C ILE A 73 10.23 -4.75 11.27
N PRO A 74 9.75 -4.90 10.02
CA PRO A 74 10.56 -5.52 8.97
C PRO A 74 11.87 -4.77 8.75
N SER A 75 12.94 -5.52 8.53
CA SER A 75 14.25 -4.98 8.17
C SER A 75 14.20 -4.25 6.82
N ARG A 76 15.21 -3.41 6.57
CA ARG A 76 15.36 -2.73 5.27
C ARG A 76 15.42 -3.73 4.11
N ALA A 77 16.08 -4.87 4.32
CA ALA A 77 16.18 -5.94 3.33
C ALA A 77 14.81 -6.57 3.02
N GLU A 78 14.00 -6.84 4.04
CA GLU A 78 12.64 -7.37 3.87
C GLU A 78 11.72 -6.36 3.17
N MET A 79 11.81 -5.08 3.51
CA MET A 79 11.07 -4.01 2.83
C MET A 79 11.49 -3.86 1.37
N LYS A 80 12.80 -3.94 1.08
CA LYS A 80 13.33 -3.93 -0.29
C LYS A 80 12.80 -5.12 -1.09
N GLN A 81 12.94 -6.34 -0.56
CA GLN A 81 12.43 -7.54 -1.23
C GLN A 81 10.93 -7.41 -1.47
N SER A 82 10.20 -6.86 -0.49
CA SER A 82 8.78 -6.66 -0.59
C SER A 82 8.39 -5.76 -1.77
N ALA A 83 9.10 -4.65 -1.94
CA ALA A 83 8.92 -3.69 -3.02
C ALA A 83 9.30 -4.28 -4.38
N LEU A 84 10.43 -4.99 -4.47
CA LEU A 84 10.90 -5.64 -5.69
C LEU A 84 9.89 -6.69 -6.19
N ASP A 85 9.36 -7.53 -5.29
CA ASP A 85 8.34 -8.51 -5.64
C ASP A 85 7.07 -7.83 -6.17
N THR A 86 6.68 -6.70 -5.59
CA THR A 86 5.51 -5.93 -6.02
C THR A 86 5.69 -5.42 -7.44
N ILE A 87 6.86 -4.84 -7.74
CA ILE A 87 7.21 -4.39 -9.10
C ILE A 87 7.28 -5.58 -10.08
N ASN A 88 7.90 -6.68 -9.69
CA ASN A 88 8.02 -7.86 -10.56
C ASN A 88 6.65 -8.46 -10.88
N LYS A 89 5.74 -8.56 -9.90
CA LYS A 89 4.36 -9.01 -10.12
C LYS A 89 3.59 -8.08 -11.05
N TYR A 90 3.76 -6.75 -10.90
CA TYR A 90 3.18 -5.78 -11.82
C TYR A 90 3.71 -5.97 -13.25
N LYS A 91 5.03 -6.10 -13.40
CA LYS A 91 5.70 -6.32 -14.68
C LYS A 91 5.34 -7.66 -15.33
N ALA A 92 4.96 -8.67 -14.55
CA ALA A 92 4.53 -9.98 -15.04
C ALA A 92 3.08 -10.00 -15.56
N MET A 93 2.25 -9.01 -15.23
CA MET A 93 0.89 -8.91 -15.77
C MET A 93 0.89 -8.71 -17.29
N SER A 94 -0.19 -9.14 -17.92
CA SER A 94 -0.48 -8.88 -19.33
C SER A 94 -0.58 -7.38 -19.62
N ALA A 95 -0.42 -7.00 -20.89
CA ALA A 95 -0.59 -5.60 -21.30
C ALA A 95 -2.01 -5.07 -20.97
N ALA A 96 -3.03 -5.92 -21.12
CA ALA A 96 -4.41 -5.58 -20.78
C ALA A 96 -4.59 -5.37 -19.27
N GLY A 97 -4.03 -6.25 -18.43
CA GLY A 97 -4.07 -6.12 -16.98
C GLY A 97 -3.34 -4.87 -16.47
N LYS A 98 -2.19 -4.52 -17.07
CA LYS A 98 -1.47 -3.28 -16.76
C LYS A 98 -2.25 -2.03 -17.15
N ALA A 99 -2.83 -2.00 -18.35
CA ALA A 99 -3.62 -0.86 -18.82
C ALA A 99 -4.88 -0.65 -17.95
N ASP A 100 -5.53 -1.74 -17.55
CA ASP A 100 -6.66 -1.69 -16.63
C ASP A 100 -6.24 -1.16 -15.25
N PHE A 101 -5.14 -1.69 -14.68
CA PHE A 101 -4.60 -1.17 -13.43
C PHE A 101 -4.22 0.32 -13.52
N GLU A 102 -3.58 0.74 -14.61
CA GLU A 102 -3.17 2.14 -14.84
C GLU A 102 -4.36 3.09 -14.93
N LYS A 103 -5.46 2.68 -15.56
CA LYS A 103 -6.70 3.48 -15.64
C LYS A 103 -7.23 3.85 -14.26
N HIS A 104 -7.10 2.94 -13.29
CA HIS A 104 -7.59 3.14 -11.93
C HIS A 104 -6.52 3.74 -10.99
N PHE A 105 -5.24 3.41 -11.21
CA PHE A 105 -4.10 3.79 -10.38
C PHE A 105 -2.92 4.34 -11.20
N PRO A 106 -3.09 5.48 -11.90
CA PRO A 106 -2.10 5.98 -12.86
C PRO A 106 -0.76 6.36 -12.22
N LEU A 107 -0.80 6.97 -11.03
CA LEU A 107 0.40 7.32 -10.28
C LEU A 107 1.17 6.07 -9.82
N MET A 108 0.48 5.01 -9.42
CA MET A 108 1.14 3.76 -9.02
C MET A 108 1.70 3.03 -10.22
N SER A 109 0.96 2.96 -11.33
CA SER A 109 1.46 2.39 -12.59
C SER A 109 2.77 3.05 -13.00
N LYS A 110 2.83 4.39 -12.94
CA LYS A 110 4.05 5.15 -13.28
C LYS A 110 5.24 4.77 -12.40
N VAL A 111 5.05 4.54 -11.11
CA VAL A 111 6.13 4.12 -10.21
C VAL A 111 6.54 2.68 -10.47
N LEU A 112 5.58 1.76 -10.64
CA LEU A 112 5.82 0.33 -10.81
C LEU A 112 6.44 -0.01 -12.18
N SER A 113 6.17 0.81 -13.20
CA SER A 113 6.77 0.71 -14.54
C SER A 113 8.11 1.43 -14.67
N ASN A 114 8.52 2.25 -13.70
CA ASN A 114 9.75 3.04 -13.80
C ASN A 114 10.99 2.19 -13.49
N ASP A 115 11.83 1.99 -14.51
CA ASP A 115 13.06 1.20 -14.40
C ASP A 115 14.13 1.86 -13.52
N GLU A 116 14.16 3.18 -13.40
CA GLU A 116 15.07 3.88 -12.49
C GLU A 116 14.69 3.61 -11.03
N VAL A 117 13.38 3.62 -10.72
CA VAL A 117 12.87 3.23 -9.39
C VAL A 117 13.26 1.78 -9.09
N TYR A 118 13.09 0.88 -10.06
CA TYR A 118 13.46 -0.52 -9.91
C TYR A 118 14.96 -0.70 -9.65
N LYS A 119 15.82 -0.07 -10.46
CA LYS A 119 17.29 -0.12 -10.29
C LYS A 119 17.73 0.48 -8.97
N ARG A 120 17.13 1.60 -8.55
CA ARG A 120 17.42 2.23 -7.27
C ARG A 120 17.05 1.34 -6.09
N LEU A 121 15.92 0.64 -6.15
CA LEU A 121 15.55 -0.35 -5.15
C LEU A 121 16.54 -1.50 -5.12
N GLN A 122 17.00 -1.99 -6.28
CA GLN A 122 18.01 -3.04 -6.35
C GLN A 122 19.36 -2.62 -5.73
N SER A 123 19.76 -1.35 -5.88
CA SER A 123 21.02 -0.82 -5.37
C SER A 123 21.00 -0.43 -3.88
N MET A 124 19.84 -0.47 -3.21
CA MET A 124 19.76 -0.20 -1.77
C MET A 124 20.33 -1.38 -0.97
N ASN A 125 21.29 -1.11 -0.08
CA ASN A 125 21.82 -2.08 0.89
C ASN A 125 20.96 -2.14 2.15
#